data_AF-A0A0K0D031-F1
#
_entry.id   AF-A0A0K0D031-F1
#
_cell.length_a   1.000
_cell.length_b   1.000
_cell.length_c   1.000
_cell.angle_alpha   90.00
_cell.angle_beta   90.00
_cell.angle_gamma   90.00
#
_symmetry.space_group_name_H-M   'P 1'
#
loop_
_entity.id
_entity.type
_entity.pdbx_description
1 polymer ?
#
loop_
_entity_poly.entity_id
_entity_poly.type
_entity_poly.pdbx_seq_one_letter_code
_entity_poly.pdbx_strand_id
1 'polypeptide(L)'
;MEVVRSLLTYNDYLETDDISSANVILLNTCSIREGAEEKVWRELKRIRSVARKMPVIGVLGCMAERVRHNLLSKNGLVDVVAGPDAYRDLPRLLAVARAGSNAINVQLSVEETYADVKPVRVDKNAKTAFV
;
A
#
# COMPACT_ATOMS: atom_id res chain seq x y z
N MET A 1 4.16 -6.97 5.84
CA MET A 1 3.68 -7.33 4.49
C MET A 1 4.86 -7.78 3.67
N GLU A 2 5.04 -9.08 3.51
CA GLU A 2 6.17 -9.66 2.78
C GLU A 2 6.15 -9.24 1.30
N VAL A 3 4.97 -9.27 0.67
CA VAL A 3 4.77 -8.89 -0.75
C VAL A 3 5.29 -7.48 -1.07
N VAL A 4 4.92 -6.47 -0.27
CA VAL A 4 5.35 -5.08 -0.51
C VAL A 4 6.86 -4.94 -0.36
N ARG A 5 7.45 -5.56 0.67
CA ARG A 5 8.90 -5.53 0.89
C ARG A 5 9.63 -6.18 -0.28
N SER A 6 9.21 -7.38 -0.71
CA SER A 6 9.79 -8.08 -1.85
C SER A 6 9.72 -7.28 -3.15
N LEU A 7 8.57 -6.64 -3.42
CA LEU A 7 8.40 -5.79 -4.60
C LEU A 7 9.35 -4.58 -4.57
N LEU A 8 9.47 -3.91 -3.43
CA LEU A 8 10.37 -2.76 -3.28
C LEU A 8 11.83 -3.17 -3.44
N THR A 9 12.27 -4.27 -2.82
CA THR A 9 13.63 -4.78 -2.97
C THR A 9 13.95 -5.16 -4.42
N TYR A 10 13.00 -5.74 -5.16
CA TYR A 10 13.16 -6.03 -6.58
C TYR A 10 13.28 -4.77 -7.46
N ASN A 11 12.83 -3.62 -6.96
CA ASN A 11 12.91 -2.31 -7.63
C ASN A 11 13.98 -1.40 -7.00
N ASP A 12 15.06 -1.99 -6.48
CA ASP A 12 16.25 -1.30 -5.93
C ASP A 12 15.99 -0.37 -4.73
N TYR A 13 14.89 -0.56 -4.01
CA TYR A 13 14.67 0.11 -2.74
C TYR A 13 15.32 -0.64 -1.59
N LEU A 14 16.01 0.11 -0.72
CA LEU A 14 16.55 -0.40 0.53
C LEU A 14 15.63 0.01 1.69
N GLU A 15 15.38 -0.93 2.59
CA GLU A 15 14.61 -0.67 3.81
C GLU A 15 15.46 0.13 4.81
N THR A 16 14.82 1.03 5.54
CA THR A 16 15.43 1.82 6.62
C THR A 16 14.47 1.93 7.78
N ASP A 17 14.99 1.85 9.00
CA ASP A 17 14.23 2.07 10.23
C ASP A 17 14.20 3.56 10.64
N ASP A 18 14.97 4.41 9.94
CA ASP A 18 14.99 5.84 10.17
C ASP A 18 14.09 6.59 9.18
N ILE A 19 12.99 7.10 9.72
CA ILE A 19 12.00 7.86 8.95
C ILE A 19 12.57 9.14 8.32
N SER A 20 13.64 9.71 8.91
CA SER A 20 14.25 10.95 8.43
C SER A 20 15.14 10.72 7.19
N SER A 21 15.65 9.50 7.00
CA SER A 21 16.43 9.09 5.84
C SER A 21 15.59 8.42 4.74
N ALA A 22 14.33 8.09 5.00
CA ALA A 22 13.45 7.44 4.03
C ALA A 22 13.13 8.32 2.82
N ASN A 23 13.29 7.78 1.60
CA ASN A 23 12.84 8.43 0.36
C ASN A 23 11.36 8.14 0.05
N VAL A 24 10.87 7.00 0.51
CA VAL A 24 9.49 6.54 0.37
C VAL A 24 9.03 6.04 1.73
N ILE A 25 7.82 6.43 2.15
CA ILE A 25 7.20 5.99 3.39
C ILE A 25 5.84 5.41 3.06
N LEU A 26 5.61 4.13 3.38
CA LEU A 26 4.34 3.43 3.09
C LEU A 26 3.63 3.09 4.41
N LEU A 27 2.43 3.63 4.58
CA LEU A 27 1.56 3.31 5.70
C LEU A 27 0.57 2.21 5.30
N ASN A 28 0.71 1.02 5.86
CA ASN A 28 -0.28 -0.03 5.68
C ASN A 28 -1.43 0.15 6.69
N THR A 29 -2.66 0.17 6.16
CA THR A 29 -3.86 0.51 6.93
C THR A 29 -4.90 -0.61 6.81
N CYS A 30 -5.58 -0.91 7.92
CA CYS A 30 -6.69 -1.88 7.94
C CYS A 30 -8.02 -1.15 8.13
N SER A 31 -9.09 -1.66 7.51
CA SER A 31 -10.41 -1.00 7.47
C SER A 31 -11.30 -1.29 8.69
N ILE A 32 -10.95 -2.29 9.50
CA ILE A 32 -11.85 -2.90 10.50
C ILE A 32 -11.68 -2.39 11.93
N ARG A 33 -10.71 -1.51 12.20
CA ARG A 33 -10.45 -0.99 13.55
C ARG A 33 -11.02 0.41 13.71
N GLU A 34 -11.83 0.62 14.75
CA GLU A 34 -12.25 1.95 15.17
C GLU A 34 -11.04 2.85 15.44
N GLY A 35 -11.10 4.11 15.00
CA GLY A 35 -10.01 5.08 15.14
C GLY A 35 -8.77 4.82 14.25
N ALA A 36 -8.79 3.81 13.36
CA ALA A 36 -7.69 3.56 12.43
C ALA A 36 -7.42 4.79 11.53
N GLU A 37 -8.49 5.43 11.05
CA GLU A 37 -8.37 6.61 10.19
C GLU A 37 -7.71 7.79 10.91
N GLU A 38 -8.15 8.13 12.13
CA GLU A 38 -7.54 9.21 12.91
C GLU A 38 -6.06 8.97 13.21
N LYS A 39 -5.68 7.71 13.46
CA LYS A 39 -4.27 7.34 13.67
C LYS A 39 -3.44 7.59 12.42
N VAL A 40 -3.95 7.19 11.25
CA VAL A 40 -3.29 7.44 9.96
C VAL A 40 -3.14 8.93 9.73
N TRP A 41 -4.18 9.73 9.97
CA TRP A 41 -4.08 11.19 9.83
C TRP A 41 -3.04 11.82 10.72
N ARG A 42 -2.96 11.39 11.97
CA ARG A 42 -1.95 11.85 12.94
C ARG A 42 -0.54 11.48 12.48
N GLU A 43 -0.38 10.26 11.99
CA GLU A 43 0.90 9.75 11.53
C GLU A 43 1.39 10.47 10.26
N LEU A 44 0.49 10.72 9.29
CA LEU A 44 0.80 11.50 8.09
C LEU A 44 1.30 12.90 8.44
N LYS A 45 0.64 13.59 9.39
CA LYS A 45 1.08 14.90 9.88
C LYS A 45 2.44 14.82 10.58
N ARG A 46 2.64 13.80 11.42
CA ARG A 46 3.91 13.56 12.10
C ARG A 46 5.04 13.38 11.09
N ILE A 47 4.87 12.50 10.10
CA ILE A 47 5.84 12.26 9.04
C ILE A 47 6.22 13.54 8.31
N ARG A 48 5.23 14.31 7.84
CA ARG A 48 5.49 15.58 7.14
C ARG A 48 6.21 16.61 8.02
N SER A 49 6.01 16.58 9.34
CA SER A 49 6.71 17.49 10.27
C SER A 49 8.17 17.10 10.57
N VAL A 50 8.52 15.81 10.50
CA VAL A 50 9.86 15.31 10.89
C VAL A 50 10.76 14.95 9.71
N ALA A 51 10.20 14.81 8.52
CA ALA A 51 10.96 14.45 7.33
C ALA A 51 11.92 15.59 6.92
N ARG A 52 13.22 15.28 6.83
CA ARG A 52 14.26 16.27 6.47
C ARG A 52 14.27 16.61 4.97
N LYS A 53 13.89 15.64 4.14
CA LYS A 53 13.61 15.76 2.70
C LYS A 53 12.12 15.58 2.49
N MET A 54 11.60 15.89 1.30
CA MET A 54 10.21 15.60 0.95
C MET A 54 10.09 14.16 0.45
N PRO A 55 9.72 13.17 1.29
CA PRO A 55 9.54 11.79 0.83
C PRO A 55 8.25 11.66 0.02
N VAL A 56 8.19 10.62 -0.79
CA VAL A 56 6.93 10.11 -1.32
C VAL A 56 6.21 9.35 -0.21
N ILE A 57 4.97 9.73 0.09
CA ILE A 57 4.15 9.10 1.13
C ILE A 57 3.01 8.31 0.48
N GLY A 58 2.96 7.02 0.76
CA GLY A 58 1.91 6.12 0.29
C GLY A 58 1.03 5.59 1.42
N VAL A 59 -0.27 5.47 1.16
CA VAL A 59 -1.23 4.82 2.06
C VAL A 59 -1.81 3.58 1.36
N LEU A 60 -1.72 2.43 2.04
CA LEU A 60 -1.98 1.12 1.48
C LEU A 60 -3.14 0.42 2.21
N GLY A 61 -3.87 -0.45 1.50
CA GLY A 61 -4.84 -1.39 2.08
C GLY A 61 -6.29 -0.91 2.03
N CYS A 62 -7.20 -1.72 2.58
CA CYS A 62 -8.66 -1.52 2.42
C CYS A 62 -9.16 -0.17 2.95
N MET A 63 -8.53 0.38 3.99
CA MET A 63 -8.90 1.73 4.45
C MET A 63 -8.52 2.78 3.39
N ALA A 64 -7.34 2.66 2.78
CA ALA A 64 -6.87 3.58 1.73
C ALA A 64 -7.86 3.67 0.56
N GLU A 65 -8.41 2.52 0.15
CA GLU A 65 -9.47 2.44 -0.85
C GLU A 65 -10.74 3.19 -0.43
N ARG A 66 -11.21 2.97 0.81
CA ARG A 66 -12.43 3.58 1.35
C ARG A 66 -12.31 5.10 1.48
N VAL A 67 -11.18 5.60 1.98
CA VAL A 67 -10.99 7.02 2.30
C VAL A 67 -10.22 7.80 1.23
N ARG A 68 -10.03 7.23 0.04
CA ARG A 68 -9.23 7.82 -1.07
C ARG A 68 -9.56 9.29 -1.34
N HIS A 69 -10.84 9.67 -1.35
CA HIS A 69 -11.25 11.05 -1.64
C HIS A 69 -10.78 12.03 -0.55
N ASN A 70 -10.74 11.58 0.71
CA ASN A 70 -10.22 12.39 1.82
C ASN A 70 -8.69 12.50 1.75
N LEU A 71 -7.99 11.41 1.38
CA LEU A 71 -6.53 11.40 1.20
C LEU A 71 -6.10 12.36 0.08
N LEU A 72 -6.88 12.42 -1.00
CA LEU A 72 -6.57 13.25 -2.16
C LEU A 72 -6.95 14.72 -1.98
N SER A 73 -8.03 15.01 -1.27
CA SER A 73 -8.44 16.39 -1.01
C SER A 73 -7.49 17.14 -0.06
N LYS A 74 -6.70 16.40 0.73
CA LYS A 74 -5.67 16.98 1.61
C LYS A 74 -4.33 17.01 0.88
N ASN A 75 -4.22 17.94 -0.07
CA ASN A 75 -3.01 18.21 -0.86
C ASN A 75 -1.75 18.17 0.01
N GLY A 76 -0.74 17.45 -0.47
CA GLY A 76 0.59 17.43 0.13
C GLY A 76 0.76 16.49 1.33
N LEU A 77 -0.27 15.76 1.78
CA LEU A 77 -0.07 14.72 2.81
C LEU A 77 0.23 13.35 2.24
N VAL A 78 -0.34 13.00 1.09
CA VAL A 78 -0.25 11.67 0.48
C VAL A 78 -0.02 11.82 -1.02
N ASP A 79 0.95 11.07 -1.54
CA ASP A 79 1.34 11.07 -2.95
C ASP A 79 0.88 9.78 -3.64
N VAL A 80 0.76 8.67 -2.90
CA VAL A 80 0.34 7.36 -3.41
C VAL A 80 -0.82 6.77 -2.59
N VAL A 81 -1.85 6.26 -3.25
CA VAL A 81 -2.92 5.48 -2.62
C VAL A 81 -3.05 4.14 -3.34
N ALA A 82 -2.89 3.03 -2.63
CA ALA A 82 -3.04 1.69 -3.21
C ALA A 82 -4.01 0.82 -2.39
N GLY A 83 -4.99 0.23 -3.07
CA GLY A 83 -5.84 -0.82 -2.52
C GLY A 83 -5.06 -2.12 -2.25
N PRO A 84 -5.66 -3.09 -1.53
CA PRO A 84 -5.02 -4.36 -1.20
C PRO A 84 -4.60 -5.18 -2.43
N ASP A 85 -5.34 -5.07 -3.54
CA ASP A 85 -5.08 -5.80 -4.77
C ASP A 85 -4.10 -5.05 -5.70
N ALA A 86 -3.78 -3.79 -5.40
CA ALA A 86 -2.97 -2.93 -6.26
C ALA A 86 -1.47 -2.93 -5.91
N TYR A 87 -0.99 -3.80 -5.01
CA TYR A 87 0.41 -3.73 -4.54
C TYR A 87 1.43 -3.99 -5.64
N ARG A 88 1.12 -4.85 -6.62
CA ARG A 88 2.02 -5.10 -7.77
C ARG A 88 2.26 -3.84 -8.61
N ASP A 89 1.35 -2.89 -8.55
CA ASP A 89 1.43 -1.61 -9.26
C ASP A 89 2.23 -0.54 -8.50
N LEU A 90 2.66 -0.82 -7.26
CA LEU A 90 3.40 0.14 -6.44
C LEU A 90 4.64 0.73 -7.13
N PRO A 91 5.48 -0.02 -7.86
CA PRO A 91 6.63 0.57 -8.54
C PRO A 91 6.23 1.67 -9.54
N ARG A 92 5.17 1.43 -10.32
CA ARG A 92 4.63 2.42 -11.27
C ARG A 92 4.04 3.62 -10.53
N LEU A 93 3.26 3.39 -9.48
CA LEU A 93 2.66 4.47 -8.68
C LEU A 93 3.73 5.36 -8.03
N LEU A 94 4.79 4.76 -7.50
CA LEU A 94 5.93 5.48 -6.94
C LEU A 94 6.68 6.28 -8.00
N ALA A 95 6.85 5.75 -9.21
CA ALA A 95 7.46 6.50 -10.31
C ALA A 95 6.66 7.76 -10.68
N VAL A 96 5.33 7.65 -10.76
CA VAL A 96 4.42 8.79 -11.03
C VAL A 96 4.50 9.83 -9.91
N ALA A 97 4.47 9.39 -8.65
CA ALA A 97 4.62 10.26 -7.48
C ALA A 97 5.97 11.00 -7.48
N ARG A 98 7.06 10.31 -7.80
CA ARG A 98 8.39 10.92 -7.92
C ARG A 98 8.50 11.92 -9.08
N ALA A 99 7.67 11.78 -10.11
CA ALA A 99 7.54 12.75 -11.20
C ALA A 99 6.68 13.96 -10.84
N GLY A 100 6.14 14.04 -9.61
CA GLY A 100 5.40 15.19 -9.08
C GLY A 100 3.88 15.10 -9.24
N SER A 101 3.34 13.93 -9.58
CA SER A 101 1.89 13.71 -9.72
C SER A 101 1.38 12.69 -8.70
N ASN A 102 0.23 12.96 -8.08
CA ASN A 102 -0.41 11.97 -7.21
C ASN A 102 -0.80 10.72 -8.00
N ALA A 103 -0.58 9.54 -7.43
CA ALA A 103 -0.84 8.26 -8.07
C ALA A 103 -1.79 7.40 -7.24
N ILE A 104 -2.85 6.88 -7.86
CA ILE A 104 -3.88 6.09 -7.18
C ILE A 104 -4.13 4.83 -7.96
N ASN A 105 -4.17 3.69 -7.27
CA ASN A 105 -4.79 2.47 -7.80
C ASN A 105 -5.56 1.76 -6.70
N VAL A 106 -6.88 1.76 -6.82
CA VAL A 106 -7.81 1.12 -5.88
C VAL A 106 -8.83 0.25 -6.63
N GLN A 107 -8.55 -0.04 -7.90
CA GLN A 107 -9.43 -0.88 -8.71
C GLN A 107 -9.04 -2.34 -8.50
N LEU A 108 -10.04 -3.22 -8.41
CA LEU A 108 -9.79 -4.66 -8.51
C LEU A 108 -9.17 -4.94 -9.89
N SER A 109 -8.00 -5.56 -9.89
CA SER A 109 -7.45 -6.18 -11.10
C SER A 109 -8.37 -7.33 -11.50
N VAL A 110 -9.20 -7.13 -12.52
CA VAL A 110 -10.01 -8.22 -13.11
C VAL A 110 -9.11 -9.34 -13.66
N GLU A 111 -7.84 -9.03 -13.92
CA GLU A 111 -6.83 -9.94 -14.47
C GLU A 111 -6.15 -10.84 -13.42
N GLU A 112 -6.32 -10.58 -12.12
CA GLU A 112 -5.65 -11.34 -11.06
C GLU A 112 -6.31 -12.68 -10.72
N THR A 113 -7.41 -13.07 -11.40
CA THR A 113 -8.23 -14.12 -10.81
C THR A 113 -7.58 -15.50 -10.84
N TYR A 114 -6.85 -15.93 -11.87
CA TYR A 114 -6.45 -17.37 -11.93
C TYR A 114 -5.21 -17.70 -12.80
N ALA A 115 -4.26 -16.78 -13.03
CA ALA A 115 -3.19 -17.08 -13.99
C ALA A 115 -2.22 -18.20 -13.52
N ASP A 116 -1.96 -18.34 -12.21
CA ASP A 116 -0.92 -19.25 -11.69
C ASP A 116 -1.37 -20.27 -10.62
N VAL A 117 -2.66 -20.34 -10.29
CA VAL A 117 -3.14 -21.36 -9.35
C VAL A 117 -3.43 -22.66 -10.10
N LYS A 118 -2.43 -23.53 -10.21
CA LYS A 118 -2.68 -24.94 -10.56
C LYS A 118 -3.30 -25.65 -9.34
N PRO A 119 -4.55 -26.15 -9.41
CA PRO A 119 -5.06 -26.98 -8.33
C PRO A 119 -4.27 -28.29 -8.30
N VAL A 120 -3.49 -28.49 -7.25
CA VAL A 120 -2.93 -29.81 -6.95
C VAL A 120 -4.08 -30.67 -6.43
N ARG A 121 -4.55 -31.62 -7.23
CA ARG A 121 -5.50 -32.66 -6.78
C ARG A 121 -4.80 -33.47 -5.70
N VAL A 122 -5.27 -33.38 -4.45
CA VAL A 122 -4.83 -34.28 -3.39
C VAL A 122 -6.04 -34.97 -2.77
N ASP A 123 -6.18 -36.24 -3.20
CA ASP A 123 -6.75 -37.39 -2.48
C ASP A 123 -8.26 -37.47 -2.20
N LYS A 124 -8.82 -38.68 -2.34
CA LYS A 124 -10.23 -39.01 -2.02
C LYS A 124 -10.51 -39.06 -0.51
N ASN A 125 -9.51 -38.78 0.32
CA ASN A 125 -9.58 -38.57 1.76
C ASN A 125 -9.41 -37.09 2.16
N ALA A 126 -9.70 -36.14 1.26
CA ALA A 126 -9.57 -34.72 1.56
C ALA A 126 -10.42 -34.30 2.78
N LYS A 127 -9.80 -33.58 3.72
CA LYS A 127 -10.46 -33.07 4.92
C LYS A 127 -11.51 -32.03 4.53
N THR A 128 -12.69 -32.10 5.14
CA THR A 128 -13.76 -31.09 4.99
C THR A 128 -13.45 -29.82 5.80
N ALA A 129 -14.11 -28.70 5.47
CA ALA A 129 -13.94 -27.42 6.16
C ALA A 129 -15.28 -26.86 6.66
N PHE A 130 -15.20 -26.08 7.74
CA PHE A 130 -16.24 -25.16 8.23
C PHE A 130 -15.59 -23.77 8.39
N VAL A 131 -16.36 -22.71 8.14
CA VAL A 131 -15.86 -21.33 8.06
C VAL A 131 -15.52 -20.77 9.44
#